data_AF-A0A925U3G8-F1
#
_entry.id   AF-A0A925U3G8-F1
#
_cell.length_a   1.000
_cell.length_b   1.000
_cell.length_c   1.000
_cell.angle_alpha   90.00
_cell.angle_beta   90.00
_cell.angle_gamma   90.00
#
_symmetry.space_group_name_H-M   'P 1'
#
loop_
_entity.id
_entity.type
_entity.pdbx_description
1 polymer ?
#
loop_
_entity_poly.entity_id
_entity_poly.type
_entity_poly.pdbx_seq_one_letter_code
_entity_poly.pdbx_strand_id
1 'polypeptide(L)' 'MPSLIRFMTVIAVLVGLFYGAMFVLAIYFEPETREISKTVRNVKIK' A
#
# COMPACT_ATOMS: atom_id res chain seq x y z
N MET A 1 -23.86 19.61 22.56
CA MET A 1 -23.29 18.24 22.57
C MET A 1 -22.22 18.19 21.49
N PRO A 2 -20.93 17.96 21.79
CA PRO A 2 -19.84 18.17 20.84
C PRO A 2 -19.73 17.01 19.84
N SER A 3 -20.69 16.93 18.91
CA SER A 3 -20.75 15.91 17.86
C SER A 3 -19.63 16.06 16.82
N LEU A 4 -19.22 17.29 16.52
CA LEU A 4 -18.16 17.57 15.55
C LEU A 4 -16.78 17.09 16.02
N ILE A 5 -16.43 17.35 17.28
CA ILE A 5 -15.16 16.87 17.85
C ILE A 5 -15.13 15.35 17.83
N ARG A 6 -16.21 14.68 18.26
CA ARG A 6 -16.31 13.22 18.20
C ARG A 6 -16.13 12.68 16.78
N PHE A 7 -16.75 13.32 15.79
CA PHE A 7 -16.60 12.94 14.39
C PHE A 7 -15.15 13.10 13.90
N MET A 8 -14.50 14.22 14.23
CA MET A 8 -13.09 14.43 13.89
C MET A 8 -12.17 13.43 14.58
N THR A 9 -12.43 13.08 15.84
CA THR A 9 -11.66 12.05 16.56
C THR A 9 -11.77 10.71 15.85
N VAL A 10 -12.98 10.31 15.42
CA VAL A 10 -13.18 9.07 14.66
C VAL A 10 -12.38 9.08 13.35
N ILE A 11 -12.43 10.17 12.58
CA ILE A 11 -11.65 10.29 11.34
C ILE A 11 -10.15 10.22 11.64
N ALA A 12 -9.66 10.93 12.66
CA ALA A 12 -8.25 10.92 13.02
C ALA A 12 -7.75 9.50 13.37
N VAL A 13 -8.56 8.74 14.11
CA VAL A 13 -8.24 7.33 14.42
C VAL A 13 -8.21 6.48 13.16
N LEU A 14 -9.21 6.62 12.27
CA LEU A 14 -9.26 5.84 11.03
C LEU A 14 -8.05 6.15 10.15
N VAL A 15 -7.76 7.44 9.90
CA VAL A 15 -6.62 7.86 9.09
C VAL A 15 -5.31 7.36 9.68
N GLY A 16 -5.13 7.47 11.01
CA GLY A 16 -3.95 6.93 11.69
C GLY A 16 -3.81 5.42 11.50
N LEU A 17 -4.92 4.68 11.59
CA LEU A 17 -4.93 3.22 11.42
C LEU A 17 -4.61 2.81 9.98
N PHE A 18 -5.24 3.44 8.99
CA PHE A 18 -4.98 3.15 7.57
C PHE A 18 -3.55 3.51 7.18
N TYR A 19 -3.10 4.71 7.55
CA TYR A 19 -1.75 5.17 7.24
C TYR A 19 -0.69 4.29 7.94
N GLY A 20 -0.90 3.96 9.21
CA GLY A 20 -0.03 3.06 9.96
C GLY A 20 0.04 1.67 9.33
N ALA A 21 -1.10 1.10 8.92
CA ALA A 21 -1.15 -0.18 8.23
C ALA A 21 -0.40 -0.15 6.89
N MET A 22 -0.60 0.90 6.08
CA MET A 22 0.13 1.07 4.82
C MET A 22 1.64 1.23 5.04
N PHE A 23 2.05 1.99 6.05
CA PHE A 23 3.45 2.20 6.40
C PHE A 23 4.13 0.88 6.80
N VAL A 24 3.46 0.07 7.61
CA VAL A 24 3.95 -1.28 7.99
C VAL A 24 4.05 -2.17 6.76
N LEU A 25 3.03 -2.22 5.91
CA LEU A 25 3.07 -3.03 4.69
C LEU A 25 4.23 -2.61 3.78
N ALA A 26 4.41 -1.31 3.56
CA ALA A 26 5.45 -0.80 2.67
C ALA A 26 6.87 -1.13 3.13
N ILE A 27 7.13 -1.13 4.44
CA ILE A 27 8.48 -1.34 4.99
C ILE A 27 8.78 -2.82 5.22
N TYR A 28 7.81 -3.59 5.70
CA TYR A 28 8.05 -4.98 6.08
C TYR A 28 7.72 -5.99 4.98
N PHE A 29 7.01 -5.57 3.92
CA PHE A 29 6.66 -6.43 2.79
C PHE A 29 7.24 -5.87 1.50
N GLU A 30 8.57 -5.91 1.40
CA GLU A 30 9.25 -5.63 0.15
C GLU A 30 8.89 -6.70 -0.90
N PRO A 31 8.61 -6.31 -2.15
CA PRO A 31 8.36 -7.27 -3.21
C PRO A 31 9.66 -8.03 -3.50
N GLU A 32 9.61 -9.36 -3.42
CA GLU A 32 10.72 -10.20 -3.87
C GLU A 32 11.03 -9.85 -5.33
N THR A 33 12.28 -9.44 -5.58
CA THR A 33 12.75 -9.18 -6.94
C THR A 33 12.90 -10.52 -7.65
N ARG A 34 11.78 -11.02 -8.18
CA ARG A 34 11.78 -12.23 -9.00
C ARG A 34 12.23 -11.83 -10.38
N GLU A 35 13.28 -12.48 -10.88
CA GLU A 35 13.61 -12.44 -12.29
C GLU A 35 12.44 -13.04 -13.06
N ILE A 36 11.55 -12.18 -13.55
CA ILE A 36 10.48 -12.59 -14.46
C ILE A 36 11.17 -12.93 -15.78
N SER A 37 11.71 -14.15 -15.89
CA SER A 37 12.13 -14.72 -17.16
C SER A 37 10.87 -15.03 -17.96
N LYS A 38 10.24 -13.98 -18.49
CA LYS A 38 9.31 -14.14 -19.59
C LYS A 38 10.16 -14.51 -20.78
N THR A 39 10.12 -15.79 -21.18
CA THR A 39 10.50 -16.16 -22.54
C THR A 39 9.69 -15.29 -23.48
N VAL A 40 10.34 -14.33 -24.14
CA VAL A 40 9.68 -13.47 -25.11
C VAL A 40 9.40 -14.33 -26.34
N ARG A 41 8.28 -15.05 -26.32
CA ARG A 41 7.79 -15.74 -27.52
C ARG A 41 7.44 -14.62 -28.50
N ASN A 42 8.21 -14.55 -29.59
CA ASN A 42 7.99 -13.71 -30.78
C ASN A 42 8.71 -12.34 -30.87
N VAL A 43 9.89 -12.15 -30.28
CA VAL A 43 10.78 -11.06 -30.70
C VAL A 43 11.67 -11.52 -31.85
N LYS A 44 11.34 -11.11 -33.07
CA LYS A 44 12.28 -11.13 -34.20
C LYS A 44 13.32 -10.04 -33.95
N ILE A 45 14.50 -10.44 -33.51
CA ILE A 45 15.69 -9.58 -33.55
C ILE A 45 16.14 -9.58 -35.01
N LYS A 46 16.04 -8.42 -35.68
CA LYS A 46 16.52 -8.22 -37.06
C LYS A 46 17.96 -7.75 -37.03
#